data_AF-A0A269PUE7-F1
#
_entry.id   AF-A0A269PUE7-F1
#
_cell.length_a   1.000
_cell.length_b   1.000
_cell.length_c   1.000
_cell.angle_alpha   90.00
_cell.angle_beta   90.00
_cell.angle_gamma   90.00
#
_symmetry.space_group_name_H-M   'P 1'
#
loop_
_entity.id
_entity.type
_entity.pdbx_description
1 polymer ?
#
loop_
_entity_poly.entity_id
_entity_poly.type
_entity_poly.pdbx_seq_one_letter_code
_entity_poly.pdbx_strand_id
1 'polypeptide(L)'
;MVESQGKQLHELLQAFTSTSAVDIFQPMADKLEQQPQEAKQALFDEISTKHPYIEQVSEQLIDLLMPQLQGFMLAACQQALEKGHQSAMVQQQTDEDEQLNNTLEQLKILQEAKKFNEDKNTEFENEFLHLKIAFDKSSNENLIIKKQLDESKVEIEKFEHLIEQTDHALTKQKEHNALQSTKLKQLITQRSEEKSLLAQKFEQLLKEVNLLKADKKKLTEDLKSTKQALLGSSDTLVKFENTNTAISESNAEYEKDNARLVEDIKKLEQRLSVSKAEIDKLGQNSKFDFETLEQKFQSEIEALEHQAKTELDKLEQQHIVKLDELKQQTKALKENSDASTTKNEERFNDFKKDLREETKHLEAALLEAQSNIETLEQDKKEFIEQVDKLKEQSIEYRDEILKSQNKLEAQGNELNFAKGRNSSMQSRQETEIHQARAAYEGLRSENIEHTQTIEDLEAKVMEFKLKFEYAQKQLVS
;
A
#
# COMPACT_ATOMS: atom_id res chain seq x y z
N MET A 1 131.45 -87.97 -81.59
CA MET A 1 130.69 -87.88 -80.33
C MET A 1 129.68 -86.72 -80.40
N VAL A 2 128.82 -86.71 -81.41
CA VAL A 2 127.84 -85.63 -81.70
C VAL A 2 126.44 -85.98 -81.16
N GLU A 3 126.25 -87.20 -80.63
CA GLU A 3 124.97 -87.67 -80.04
C GLU A 3 124.71 -87.16 -78.61
N SER A 4 125.68 -86.55 -77.93
CA SER A 4 125.51 -86.07 -76.54
C SER A 4 124.77 -84.73 -76.43
N GLN A 5 124.93 -83.84 -77.41
CA GLN A 5 124.36 -82.48 -77.33
C GLN A 5 122.87 -82.44 -77.74
N GLY A 6 122.45 -83.31 -78.67
CA GLY A 6 121.05 -83.42 -79.07
C GLY A 6 120.14 -83.96 -77.97
N LYS A 7 120.65 -84.87 -77.12
CA LYS A 7 119.90 -85.38 -75.96
C LYS A 7 119.69 -84.32 -74.89
N GLN A 8 120.72 -83.53 -74.57
CA GLN A 8 120.63 -82.46 -73.56
C GLN A 8 119.65 -81.36 -73.99
N LEU A 9 119.64 -80.96 -75.27
CA LEU A 9 118.69 -79.96 -75.77
C LEU A 9 117.25 -80.48 -75.79
N HIS A 10 117.06 -81.77 -76.10
CA HIS A 10 115.74 -82.39 -76.09
C HIS A 10 115.18 -82.57 -74.66
N GLU A 11 116.02 -82.96 -73.70
CA GLU A 11 115.67 -82.99 -72.27
C GLU A 11 115.36 -81.59 -71.73
N LEU A 12 116.08 -80.55 -72.18
CA LEU A 12 115.78 -79.14 -71.84
C LEU A 12 114.39 -78.72 -72.31
N LEU A 13 114.07 -78.98 -73.58
CA LEU A 13 112.79 -78.61 -74.18
C LEU A 13 111.64 -79.41 -73.54
N GLN A 14 111.88 -80.68 -73.22
CA GLN A 14 110.90 -81.52 -72.55
C GLN A 14 110.64 -81.06 -71.10
N ALA A 15 111.67 -80.63 -70.37
CA ALA A 15 111.54 -80.03 -69.04
C ALA A 15 110.75 -78.69 -69.09
N PHE A 16 111.00 -77.85 -70.09
CA PHE A 16 110.23 -76.61 -70.28
C PHE A 16 108.77 -76.86 -70.66
N THR A 17 108.46 -77.93 -71.41
CA THR A 17 107.07 -78.27 -71.77
C THR A 17 106.28 -78.98 -70.68
N SER A 18 106.96 -79.57 -69.68
CA SER A 18 106.32 -80.31 -68.58
C SER A 18 106.09 -79.48 -67.31
N THR A 19 106.59 -78.25 -67.29
CA THR A 19 106.43 -77.35 -66.14
C THR A 19 105.29 -76.37 -66.42
N SER A 20 104.18 -76.51 -65.69
CA SER A 20 103.02 -75.60 -65.79
C SER A 20 103.44 -74.20 -65.33
N ALA A 21 103.10 -73.17 -66.11
CA ALA A 21 103.33 -71.78 -65.73
C ALA A 21 102.70 -71.45 -64.36
N VAL A 22 101.57 -72.08 -64.01
CA VAL A 22 100.90 -71.87 -62.71
C VAL A 22 101.76 -72.37 -61.54
N ASP A 23 102.50 -73.47 -61.71
CA ASP A 23 103.32 -74.06 -60.63
C ASP A 23 104.62 -73.29 -60.36
N ILE A 24 105.04 -72.42 -61.29
CA ILE A 24 106.20 -71.53 -61.12
C ILE A 24 105.74 -70.14 -60.64
N PHE A 25 104.64 -69.61 -61.19
CA PHE A 25 104.24 -68.22 -60.98
C PHE A 25 103.27 -67.98 -59.82
N GLN A 26 102.54 -69.00 -59.33
CA GLN A 26 101.65 -68.83 -58.17
C GLN A 26 102.40 -68.59 -56.84
N PRO A 27 103.45 -69.38 -56.48
CA PRO A 27 104.25 -69.10 -55.29
C PRO A 27 105.02 -67.77 -55.41
N MET A 28 105.27 -67.34 -56.64
CA MET A 28 105.93 -66.09 -56.97
C MET A 28 105.00 -64.88 -56.70
N ALA A 29 103.72 -64.98 -57.04
CA ALA A 29 102.73 -63.95 -56.75
C ALA A 29 102.60 -63.71 -55.24
N ASP A 30 102.55 -64.78 -54.44
CA ASP A 30 102.46 -64.70 -52.98
C ASP A 30 103.75 -64.13 -52.33
N LYS A 31 104.93 -64.41 -52.90
CA LYS A 31 106.22 -63.85 -52.41
C LYS A 31 106.47 -62.41 -52.86
N LEU A 32 106.00 -62.02 -54.05
CA LEU A 32 106.08 -60.65 -54.58
C LEU A 32 105.23 -59.65 -53.78
N GLU A 33 104.11 -60.11 -53.20
CA GLU A 33 103.25 -59.30 -52.34
C GLU A 33 103.92 -58.93 -51.00
N GLN A 34 104.86 -59.75 -50.52
CA GLN A 34 105.52 -59.56 -49.22
C GLN A 34 106.88 -58.83 -49.30
N GLN A 35 107.72 -59.12 -50.31
CA GLN A 35 109.06 -58.52 -50.45
C GLN A 35 109.47 -58.31 -51.92
N PRO A 36 109.13 -57.16 -52.53
CA PRO A 36 109.36 -56.93 -53.97
C PRO A 36 110.83 -56.76 -54.37
N GLN A 37 111.72 -56.44 -53.42
CA GLN A 37 113.15 -56.24 -53.70
C GLN A 37 113.92 -57.56 -53.90
N GLU A 38 113.38 -58.68 -53.42
CA GLU A 38 114.03 -60.00 -53.50
C GLU A 38 113.43 -60.89 -54.60
N ALA A 39 112.41 -60.42 -55.32
CA ALA A 39 111.67 -61.21 -56.31
C ALA A 39 112.54 -61.70 -57.47
N LYS A 40 113.55 -60.92 -57.87
CA LYS A 40 114.53 -61.33 -58.89
C LYS A 40 115.37 -62.52 -58.40
N GLN A 41 115.85 -62.43 -57.16
CA GLN A 41 116.68 -63.47 -56.54
C GLN A 41 115.84 -64.73 -56.27
N ALA A 42 114.62 -64.58 -55.78
CA ALA A 42 113.72 -65.70 -55.53
C ALA A 42 113.32 -66.44 -56.82
N LEU A 43 113.11 -65.73 -57.93
CA LEU A 43 112.84 -66.36 -59.23
C LEU A 43 114.06 -67.09 -59.78
N PHE A 44 115.24 -66.50 -59.58
CA PHE A 44 116.51 -67.11 -59.96
C PHE A 44 116.77 -68.38 -59.14
N ASP A 45 116.58 -68.33 -57.83
CA ASP A 45 116.77 -69.46 -56.94
C ASP A 45 115.76 -70.58 -57.26
N GLU A 46 114.48 -70.28 -57.46
CA GLU A 46 113.44 -71.28 -57.75
C GLU A 46 113.69 -72.02 -59.08
N ILE A 47 114.10 -71.30 -60.13
CA ILE A 47 114.42 -71.90 -61.43
C ILE A 47 115.75 -72.68 -61.37
N SER A 48 116.76 -72.14 -60.70
CA SER A 48 118.07 -72.79 -60.55
C SER A 48 117.98 -74.06 -59.69
N THR A 49 117.09 -74.09 -58.68
CA THR A 49 116.90 -75.26 -57.83
C THR A 49 116.22 -76.41 -58.59
N LYS A 50 115.26 -76.11 -59.47
CA LYS A 50 114.54 -77.14 -60.24
C LYS A 50 115.26 -77.55 -61.52
N HIS A 51 116.06 -76.66 -62.12
CA HIS A 51 116.70 -76.90 -63.41
C HIS A 51 118.14 -76.34 -63.45
N PRO A 52 119.11 -77.00 -62.79
CA PRO A 52 120.48 -76.48 -62.63
C PRO A 52 121.29 -76.39 -63.94
N TYR A 53 120.87 -77.05 -65.02
CA TYR A 53 121.60 -77.06 -66.30
C TYR A 53 121.30 -75.84 -67.20
N ILE A 54 120.36 -74.97 -66.79
CA ILE A 54 119.91 -73.80 -67.56
C ILE A 54 120.12 -72.47 -66.85
N GLU A 55 120.86 -72.47 -65.74
CA GLU A 55 121.08 -71.32 -64.83
C GLU A 55 121.38 -69.99 -65.56
N GLN A 56 122.25 -70.05 -66.57
CA GLN A 56 122.65 -68.88 -67.37
C GLN A 56 121.56 -68.39 -68.34
N VAL A 57 120.73 -69.31 -68.85
CA VAL A 57 119.57 -68.98 -69.72
C VAL A 57 118.40 -68.49 -68.87
N SER A 58 118.23 -69.02 -67.65
CA SER A 58 117.22 -68.55 -66.71
C SER A 58 117.49 -67.14 -66.22
N GLU A 59 118.74 -66.74 -65.96
CA GLU A 59 119.06 -65.37 -65.56
C GLU A 59 118.63 -64.35 -66.64
N GLN A 60 118.90 -64.65 -67.91
CA GLN A 60 118.49 -63.81 -69.04
C GLN A 60 116.97 -63.77 -69.23
N LEU A 61 116.29 -64.89 -69.03
CA LEU A 61 114.84 -64.97 -69.11
C LEU A 61 114.17 -64.16 -67.98
N ILE A 62 114.72 -64.23 -66.77
CA ILE A 62 114.27 -63.46 -65.61
C ILE A 62 114.46 -61.97 -65.87
N ASP A 63 115.64 -61.55 -66.34
CA ASP A 63 115.91 -60.15 -66.69
C ASP A 63 114.97 -59.61 -67.78
N LEU A 64 114.53 -60.47 -68.69
CA LEU A 64 113.55 -60.11 -69.72
C LEU A 64 112.12 -59.99 -69.17
N LEU A 65 111.71 -60.89 -68.27
CA LEU A 65 110.33 -61.00 -67.78
C LEU A 65 110.02 -60.06 -66.60
N MET A 66 111.00 -59.76 -65.75
CA MET A 66 110.79 -59.00 -64.52
C MET A 66 110.20 -57.59 -64.76
N PRO A 67 110.67 -56.80 -65.75
CA PRO A 67 110.05 -55.51 -66.08
C PRO A 67 108.59 -55.63 -66.53
N GLN A 68 108.23 -56.72 -67.23
CA GLN A 68 106.86 -56.95 -67.68
C GLN A 68 105.93 -57.29 -66.51
N LEU A 69 106.39 -58.15 -65.59
CA LEU A 69 105.66 -58.48 -64.36
C LEU A 69 105.43 -57.25 -63.47
N GLN A 70 106.44 -56.40 -63.31
CA GLN A 70 106.28 -55.12 -62.60
C GLN A 70 105.27 -54.20 -63.28
N GLY A 71 105.30 -54.12 -64.62
CA GLY A 71 104.32 -53.36 -65.39
C GLY A 71 102.88 -53.85 -65.18
N PHE A 72 102.66 -55.17 -65.18
CA PHE A 72 101.34 -55.75 -64.93
C PHE A 72 100.83 -55.49 -63.51
N MET A 73 101.70 -55.64 -62.49
CA MET A 73 101.32 -55.34 -61.11
C MET A 73 100.99 -53.86 -60.93
N LEU A 74 101.79 -52.95 -61.49
CA LEU A 74 101.53 -51.51 -61.40
C LEU A 74 100.18 -51.15 -62.03
N ALA A 75 99.87 -51.72 -63.20
CA ALA A 75 98.60 -51.52 -63.89
C ALA A 75 97.41 -52.08 -63.09
N ALA A 76 97.56 -53.26 -62.46
CA ALA A 76 96.53 -53.84 -61.61
C ALA A 76 96.29 -53.00 -60.34
N CYS A 77 97.35 -52.52 -59.69
CA CYS A 77 97.25 -51.62 -58.54
C CYS A 77 96.60 -50.28 -58.92
N GLN A 78 96.96 -49.68 -60.06
CA GLN A 78 96.33 -48.46 -60.57
C GLN A 78 94.85 -48.69 -60.85
N GLN A 79 94.47 -49.79 -61.49
CA GLN A 79 93.08 -50.09 -61.78
C GLN A 79 92.25 -50.37 -60.52
N ALA A 80 92.84 -51.01 -59.50
CA ALA A 80 92.19 -51.23 -58.21
C ALA A 80 91.97 -49.90 -57.45
N LEU A 81 92.98 -49.02 -57.47
CA LEU A 81 92.87 -47.68 -56.89
C LEU A 81 91.85 -46.81 -57.62
N GLU A 82 91.83 -46.82 -58.95
CA GLU A 82 90.85 -46.08 -59.75
C GLU A 82 89.41 -46.55 -59.50
N LYS A 83 89.19 -47.88 -59.47
CA LYS A 83 87.87 -48.44 -59.15
C LYS A 83 87.45 -48.14 -57.71
N GLY A 84 88.38 -48.25 -56.74
CA GLY A 84 88.12 -47.87 -55.36
C GLY A 84 87.76 -46.39 -55.21
N HIS A 85 88.46 -45.51 -55.93
CA HIS A 85 88.18 -44.07 -55.94
C HIS A 85 86.82 -43.76 -56.58
N GLN A 86 86.49 -44.40 -57.71
CA GLN A 86 85.19 -44.25 -58.36
C GLN A 86 84.04 -44.74 -57.46
N SER A 87 84.18 -45.89 -56.80
CA SER A 87 83.18 -46.38 -55.84
C SER A 87 83.01 -45.45 -54.64
N ALA A 88 84.11 -44.92 -54.09
CA ALA A 88 84.04 -43.95 -53.00
C ALA A 88 83.35 -42.64 -53.43
N MET A 89 83.62 -42.16 -54.65
CA MET A 89 83.00 -40.95 -55.19
C MET A 89 81.49 -41.14 -55.43
N VAL A 90 81.07 -42.29 -55.98
CA VAL A 90 79.65 -42.60 -56.17
C VAL A 90 78.93 -42.75 -54.84
N GLN A 91 79.55 -43.38 -53.85
CA GLN A 91 78.99 -43.48 -52.50
C GLN A 91 78.84 -42.09 -51.88
N GLN A 92 79.86 -41.25 -51.96
CA GLN A 92 79.80 -39.87 -51.45
C GLN A 92 78.69 -39.06 -52.13
N GLN A 93 78.52 -39.15 -53.45
CA GLN A 93 77.43 -38.49 -54.16
C GLN A 93 76.05 -39.01 -53.72
N THR A 94 75.94 -40.32 -53.49
CA THR A 94 74.68 -40.93 -53.02
C THR A 94 74.35 -40.46 -51.60
N ASP A 95 75.34 -40.42 -50.71
CA ASP A 95 75.17 -39.94 -49.34
C ASP A 95 74.83 -38.44 -49.31
N GLU A 96 75.45 -37.62 -50.17
CA GLU A 96 75.16 -36.19 -50.34
C GLU A 96 73.74 -35.96 -50.88
N ASP A 97 73.30 -36.74 -51.87
CA ASP A 97 71.93 -36.67 -52.42
C ASP A 97 70.88 -37.11 -51.40
N GLU A 98 71.17 -38.13 -50.59
CA GLU A 98 70.28 -38.57 -49.51
C GLU A 98 70.16 -37.50 -48.41
N GLN A 99 71.28 -36.88 -48.01
CA GLN A 99 71.27 -35.75 -47.08
C GLN A 99 70.51 -34.54 -47.65
N LEU A 100 70.68 -34.24 -48.93
CA LEU A 100 69.97 -33.15 -49.59
C LEU A 100 68.46 -33.42 -49.61
N ASN A 101 68.03 -34.63 -49.97
CA ASN A 101 66.63 -35.02 -49.98
C ASN A 101 66.00 -34.97 -48.58
N ASN A 102 66.73 -35.46 -47.55
CA ASN A 102 66.29 -35.36 -46.16
C ASN A 102 66.13 -33.90 -45.71
N THR A 103 67.04 -33.03 -46.12
CA THR A 103 66.97 -31.59 -45.81
C THR A 103 65.80 -30.92 -46.53
N LEU A 104 65.54 -31.27 -47.79
CA LEU A 104 64.40 -30.76 -48.55
C LEU A 104 63.05 -31.17 -47.94
N GLU A 105 62.93 -32.42 -47.48
CA GLU A 105 61.72 -32.89 -46.81
C GLU A 105 61.49 -32.17 -45.47
N GLN A 106 62.55 -31.98 -44.67
CA GLN A 106 62.46 -31.17 -43.45
C GLN A 106 62.04 -29.72 -43.75
N LEU A 107 62.56 -29.13 -44.82
CA LEU A 107 62.21 -27.76 -45.22
C LEU A 107 60.74 -27.67 -45.61
N LYS A 108 60.21 -28.68 -46.31
CA LYS A 108 58.79 -28.76 -46.66
C LYS A 108 57.89 -28.88 -45.43
N ILE A 109 58.24 -29.75 -44.47
CA ILE A 109 57.52 -29.88 -43.19
C ILE A 109 57.51 -28.55 -42.44
N LEU A 110 58.66 -27.84 -42.39
CA LEU A 110 58.75 -26.53 -41.74
C LEU A 110 57.92 -25.46 -42.45
N GLN A 111 57.83 -25.49 -43.79
CA GLN A 111 56.97 -24.57 -44.55
C GLN A 111 55.48 -24.81 -44.28
N GLU A 112 55.06 -26.07 -44.22
CA GLU A 112 53.67 -26.42 -43.88
C GLU A 112 53.34 -26.02 -42.44
N ALA A 113 54.25 -26.28 -41.49
CA ALA A 113 54.10 -25.85 -40.10
C ALA A 113 54.05 -24.32 -39.96
N LYS A 114 54.87 -23.60 -40.72
CA LYS A 114 54.85 -22.13 -40.76
C LYS A 114 53.50 -21.62 -41.23
N LYS A 115 52.98 -22.15 -42.35
CA LYS A 115 51.69 -21.76 -42.90
C LYS A 115 50.55 -22.05 -41.92
N PHE A 116 50.55 -23.22 -41.29
CA PHE A 116 49.58 -23.57 -40.26
C PHE A 116 49.59 -22.58 -39.09
N ASN A 117 50.78 -22.16 -38.63
CA ASN A 117 50.91 -21.17 -37.56
C ASN A 117 50.42 -19.77 -37.99
N GLU A 118 50.68 -19.36 -39.23
CA GLU A 118 50.17 -18.08 -39.78
C GLU A 118 48.63 -18.08 -39.86
N ASP A 119 48.04 -19.18 -40.34
CA ASP A 119 46.59 -19.35 -40.39
C ASP A 119 45.98 -19.32 -38.99
N LYS A 120 46.59 -20.03 -38.03
CA LYS A 120 46.16 -20.04 -36.62
C LYS A 120 46.28 -18.68 -35.96
N ASN A 121 47.36 -17.94 -36.22
CA ASN A 121 47.54 -16.60 -35.66
C ASN A 121 46.46 -15.65 -36.18
N THR A 122 46.11 -15.76 -37.47
CA THR A 122 45.02 -14.96 -38.07
C THR A 122 43.66 -15.31 -37.44
N GLU A 123 43.41 -16.59 -37.16
CA GLU A 123 42.21 -17.05 -36.44
C GLU A 123 42.13 -16.43 -35.03
N PHE A 124 43.24 -16.48 -34.27
CA PHE A 124 43.31 -15.89 -32.94
C PHE A 124 43.13 -14.36 -32.95
N GLU A 125 43.70 -13.65 -33.92
CA GLU A 125 43.50 -12.20 -34.06
C GLU A 125 42.03 -11.84 -34.30
N ASN A 126 41.33 -12.63 -35.13
CA ASN A 126 39.90 -12.45 -35.38
C ASN A 126 39.05 -12.75 -34.14
N GLU A 127 39.34 -13.84 -33.42
CA GLU A 127 38.67 -14.17 -32.16
C GLU A 127 38.88 -13.07 -31.11
N PHE A 128 40.11 -12.57 -30.99
CA PHE A 128 40.44 -11.48 -30.09
C PHE A 128 39.68 -10.19 -30.43
N LEU A 129 39.56 -9.86 -31.72
CA LEU A 129 38.78 -8.72 -32.18
C LEU A 129 37.29 -8.87 -31.84
N HIS A 130 36.72 -10.05 -32.06
CA HIS A 130 35.34 -10.34 -31.69
C HIS A 130 35.11 -10.22 -30.17
N LEU A 131 36.03 -10.75 -29.37
CA LEU A 131 35.95 -10.68 -27.91
C LEU A 131 36.05 -9.23 -27.43
N LYS A 132 36.90 -8.41 -28.05
CA LYS A 132 37.02 -6.99 -27.75
C LYS A 132 35.73 -6.21 -28.05
N ILE A 133 35.13 -6.46 -29.21
CA ILE A 133 33.84 -5.83 -29.57
C ILE A 133 32.74 -6.25 -28.58
N ALA A 134 32.68 -7.52 -28.20
CA ALA A 134 31.71 -8.02 -27.23
C ALA A 134 31.92 -7.39 -25.85
N PHE A 135 33.18 -7.23 -25.42
CA PHE A 135 33.53 -6.55 -24.17
C PHE A 135 33.10 -5.08 -24.18
N ASP A 136 33.42 -4.34 -25.24
CA ASP A 136 33.06 -2.92 -25.36
C ASP A 136 31.52 -2.74 -25.36
N LYS A 137 30.79 -3.64 -26.03
CA LYS A 137 29.33 -3.66 -26.01
C LYS A 137 28.79 -3.91 -24.60
N SER A 138 29.30 -4.93 -23.91
CA SER A 138 28.89 -5.24 -22.54
C SER A 138 29.23 -4.11 -21.56
N SER A 139 30.38 -3.44 -21.74
CA SER A 139 30.78 -2.28 -20.94
C SER A 139 29.80 -1.12 -21.10
N ASN A 140 29.39 -0.82 -22.34
CA ASN A 140 28.39 0.21 -22.61
C ASN A 140 27.00 -0.14 -22.06
N GLU A 141 26.56 -1.39 -22.19
CA GLU A 141 25.29 -1.85 -21.59
C GLU A 141 25.30 -1.68 -20.07
N ASN A 142 26.41 -2.05 -19.41
CA ASN A 142 26.58 -1.84 -17.96
C ASN A 142 26.52 -0.35 -17.57
N LEU A 143 27.08 0.55 -18.39
CA LEU A 143 27.01 1.99 -18.15
C LEU A 143 25.55 2.49 -18.22
N ILE A 144 24.78 2.01 -19.20
CA ILE A 144 23.36 2.35 -19.36
C ILE A 144 22.55 1.83 -18.16
N ILE A 145 22.74 0.57 -17.78
CA ILE A 145 22.07 -0.03 -16.61
C ILE A 145 22.39 0.76 -15.35
N LYS A 146 23.66 1.17 -15.16
CA LYS A 146 24.06 1.96 -14.00
C LYS A 146 23.36 3.32 -13.96
N LYS A 147 23.26 4.00 -15.11
CA LYS A 147 22.54 5.27 -15.22
C LYS A 147 21.05 5.10 -14.89
N GLN A 148 20.40 4.06 -15.42
CA GLN A 148 19.00 3.74 -15.10
C GLN A 148 18.81 3.45 -13.61
N LEU A 149 19.74 2.72 -12.98
CA LEU A 149 19.70 2.43 -11.55
C LEU A 149 19.79 3.71 -10.72
N ASP A 150 20.67 4.64 -11.09
CA ASP A 150 20.80 5.92 -10.39
C ASP A 150 19.55 6.80 -10.58
N GLU A 151 18.94 6.81 -11.77
CA GLU A 151 17.65 7.47 -12.02
C GLU A 151 16.52 6.88 -11.17
N SER A 152 16.40 5.55 -11.11
CA SER A 152 15.40 4.87 -10.27
C SER A 152 15.61 5.13 -8.78
N LYS A 153 16.86 5.24 -8.29
CA LYS A 153 17.11 5.60 -6.88
C LYS A 153 16.58 6.99 -6.53
N VAL A 154 16.82 7.97 -7.39
CA VAL A 154 16.30 9.34 -7.20
C VAL A 154 14.77 9.35 -7.21
N GLU A 155 14.14 8.50 -8.02
CA GLU A 155 12.69 8.38 -8.06
C GLU A 155 12.12 7.73 -6.79
N ILE A 156 12.79 6.69 -6.26
CA ILE A 156 12.46 6.08 -4.97
C ILE A 156 12.53 7.10 -3.84
N GLU A 157 13.60 7.90 -3.75
CA GLU A 157 13.74 8.94 -2.73
C GLU A 157 12.59 9.97 -2.79
N LYS A 158 12.13 10.33 -3.99
CA LYS A 158 10.95 11.20 -4.16
C LYS A 158 9.67 10.56 -3.64
N PHE A 159 9.46 9.27 -3.92
CA PHE A 159 8.29 8.55 -3.42
C PHE A 159 8.32 8.37 -1.90
N GLU A 160 9.48 8.08 -1.31
CA GLU A 160 9.64 8.01 0.14
C GLU A 160 9.26 9.34 0.81
N HIS A 161 9.77 10.46 0.30
CA HIS A 161 9.41 11.78 0.80
C HIS A 161 7.90 12.08 0.65
N LEU A 162 7.26 11.65 -0.44
CA LEU A 162 5.82 11.82 -0.64
C LEU A 162 5.00 10.98 0.36
N ILE A 163 5.44 9.76 0.64
CA ILE A 163 4.83 8.89 1.66
C ILE A 163 4.93 9.56 3.03
N GLU A 164 6.10 10.05 3.42
CA GLU A 164 6.30 10.75 4.70
C GLU A 164 5.39 11.98 4.84
N GLN A 165 5.26 12.79 3.78
CA GLN A 165 4.35 13.93 3.76
C GLN A 165 2.88 13.51 3.93
N THR A 166 2.49 12.42 3.26
CA THR A 166 1.12 11.89 3.31
C THR A 166 0.79 11.33 4.69
N ASP A 167 1.72 10.59 5.30
CA ASP A 167 1.57 10.06 6.66
C ASP A 167 1.51 11.18 7.70
N HIS A 168 2.31 12.23 7.53
CA HIS A 168 2.22 13.41 8.39
C HIS A 168 0.87 14.12 8.27
N ALA A 169 0.35 14.29 7.05
CA ALA A 169 -0.97 14.88 6.80
C ALA A 169 -2.10 14.02 7.40
N LEU A 170 -2.03 12.70 7.23
CA LEU A 170 -2.99 11.75 7.80
C LEU A 170 -2.98 11.80 9.33
N THR A 171 -1.81 11.90 9.95
CA THR A 171 -1.66 11.99 11.40
C THR A 171 -2.32 13.26 11.94
N LYS A 172 -2.07 14.42 11.32
CA LYS A 172 -2.75 15.68 11.64
C LYS A 172 -4.27 15.59 11.48
N GLN A 173 -4.74 14.92 10.44
CA GLN A 173 -6.17 14.73 10.22
C GLN A 173 -6.80 13.83 11.31
N LYS A 174 -6.12 12.75 11.72
CA LYS A 174 -6.59 11.89 12.82
C LYS A 174 -6.67 12.65 14.14
N GLU A 175 -5.67 13.46 14.46
CA GLU A 175 -5.67 14.32 15.66
C GLU A 175 -6.82 15.32 15.63
N HIS A 176 -7.04 15.99 14.48
CA HIS A 176 -8.16 16.91 14.30
C HIS A 176 -9.52 16.21 14.47
N ASN A 177 -9.69 15.03 13.88
CA ASN A 177 -10.91 14.24 14.03
C ASN A 177 -11.13 13.79 15.48
N ALA A 178 -10.06 13.43 16.20
CA ALA A 178 -10.15 13.08 17.62
C ALA A 178 -10.57 14.28 18.49
N LEU A 179 -10.03 15.47 18.20
CA LEU A 179 -10.43 16.73 18.83
C LEU A 179 -11.91 17.05 18.56
N GLN A 180 -12.35 16.94 17.30
CA GLN A 180 -13.76 17.15 16.94
C GLN A 180 -14.69 16.15 17.63
N SER A 181 -14.32 14.86 17.66
CA SER A 181 -15.08 13.82 18.36
C SER A 181 -15.18 14.10 19.85
N THR A 182 -14.10 14.56 20.47
CA THR A 182 -14.08 14.96 21.89
C THR A 182 -15.00 16.14 22.15
N LYS A 183 -14.95 17.17 21.30
CA LYS A 183 -15.83 18.35 21.37
C LYS A 183 -17.30 17.99 21.19
N LEU A 184 -17.60 17.08 20.26
CA LEU A 184 -18.97 16.59 20.03
C LEU A 184 -19.49 15.83 21.25
N LYS A 185 -18.68 14.96 21.86
CA LYS A 185 -19.05 14.25 23.10
C LYS A 185 -19.36 15.24 24.22
N GLN A 186 -18.53 16.26 24.42
CA GLN A 186 -18.78 17.31 25.42
C GLN A 186 -20.09 18.05 25.17
N LEU A 187 -20.38 18.43 23.93
CA LEU A 187 -21.65 19.08 23.55
C LEU A 187 -22.86 18.18 23.80
N ILE A 188 -22.76 16.89 23.50
CA ILE A 188 -23.83 15.91 23.77
C ILE A 188 -24.07 15.81 25.28
N THR A 189 -23.01 15.72 26.09
CA THR A 189 -23.12 15.68 27.55
C THR A 189 -23.78 16.95 28.09
N GLN A 190 -23.32 18.13 27.69
CA GLN A 190 -23.91 19.41 28.11
C GLN A 190 -25.40 19.49 27.73
N ARG A 191 -25.76 19.17 26.48
CA ARG A 191 -27.15 19.15 26.02
C ARG A 191 -28.01 18.16 26.82
N SER A 192 -27.45 17.02 27.21
CA SER A 192 -28.17 16.02 28.01
C SER A 192 -28.43 16.51 29.43
N GLU A 193 -27.46 17.20 30.05
CA GLU A 193 -27.59 17.82 31.36
C GLU A 193 -28.62 18.96 31.34
N GLU A 194 -28.53 19.85 30.35
CA GLU A 194 -29.51 20.92 30.13
C GLU A 194 -30.92 20.39 29.96
N LYS A 195 -31.09 19.31 29.17
CA LYS A 195 -32.39 18.66 28.97
C LYS A 195 -32.93 18.07 30.26
N SER A 196 -32.07 17.46 31.09
CA SER A 196 -32.44 16.91 32.39
C SER A 196 -32.90 18.03 33.35
N LEU A 197 -32.13 19.11 33.46
CA LEU A 197 -32.48 20.30 34.24
C LEU A 197 -33.80 20.92 33.78
N LEU A 198 -34.00 21.03 32.48
CA LEU A 198 -35.23 21.59 31.91
C LEU A 198 -36.43 20.70 32.22
N ALA A 199 -36.30 19.38 32.08
CA ALA A 199 -37.35 18.43 32.43
C ALA A 199 -37.72 18.54 33.92
N GLN A 200 -36.73 18.67 34.80
CA GLN A 200 -36.94 18.83 36.23
C GLN A 200 -37.68 20.14 36.57
N LYS A 201 -37.29 21.27 35.94
CA LYS A 201 -38.02 22.54 36.05
C LYS A 201 -39.45 22.43 35.54
N PHE A 202 -39.67 21.73 34.43
CA PHE A 202 -41.00 21.55 33.87
C PHE A 202 -41.90 20.75 34.81
N GLU A 203 -41.37 19.68 35.41
CA GLU A 203 -42.10 18.88 36.40
C GLU A 203 -42.44 19.70 37.65
N GLN A 204 -41.52 20.57 38.09
CA GLN A 204 -41.72 21.46 39.22
C GLN A 204 -42.83 22.50 38.95
N LEU A 205 -42.79 23.15 37.78
CA LEU A 205 -43.85 24.05 37.33
C LEU A 205 -45.20 23.33 37.18
N LEU A 206 -45.20 22.08 36.72
CA LEU A 206 -46.43 21.29 36.62
C LEU A 206 -47.06 21.04 37.99
N LYS A 207 -46.23 20.74 39.00
CA LYS A 207 -46.68 20.59 40.41
C LYS A 207 -47.25 21.91 40.94
N GLU A 208 -46.58 23.03 40.68
CA GLU A 208 -47.03 24.36 41.08
C GLU A 208 -48.36 24.76 40.43
N VAL A 209 -48.52 24.54 39.13
CA VAL A 209 -49.79 24.78 38.40
C VAL A 209 -50.92 23.93 38.96
N ASN A 210 -50.65 22.67 39.34
CA ASN A 210 -51.65 21.80 39.94
C ASN A 210 -52.06 22.28 41.34
N LEU A 211 -51.12 22.76 42.16
CA LEU A 211 -51.41 23.40 43.44
C LEU A 211 -52.25 24.67 43.25
N LEU A 212 -51.87 25.55 42.34
CA LEU A 212 -52.64 26.76 42.01
C LEU A 212 -54.04 26.45 41.50
N LYS A 213 -54.23 25.36 40.74
CA LYS A 213 -55.55 24.88 40.34
C LYS A 213 -56.39 24.43 41.55
N ALA A 214 -55.78 23.72 42.50
CA ALA A 214 -56.45 23.30 43.72
C ALA A 214 -56.84 24.51 44.58
N ASP A 215 -55.93 25.48 44.75
CA ASP A 215 -56.18 26.72 45.46
C ASP A 215 -57.28 27.54 44.80
N LYS A 216 -57.25 27.68 43.45
CA LYS A 216 -58.33 28.34 42.70
C LYS A 216 -59.67 27.66 42.94
N LYS A 217 -59.71 26.32 42.95
CA LYS A 217 -60.95 25.57 43.21
C LYS A 217 -61.47 25.87 44.62
N LYS A 218 -60.58 25.82 45.62
CA LYS A 218 -60.91 26.14 47.01
C LYS A 218 -61.42 27.58 47.15
N LEU A 219 -60.71 28.54 46.56
CA LEU A 219 -61.12 29.96 46.57
C LEU A 219 -62.48 30.17 45.92
N THR A 220 -62.79 29.43 44.85
CA THR A 220 -64.10 29.50 44.17
C THR A 220 -65.21 28.95 45.07
N GLU A 221 -64.93 27.88 45.81
CA GLU A 221 -65.86 27.29 46.77
C GLU A 221 -66.08 28.19 47.99
N ASP A 222 -65.01 28.78 48.53
CA ASP A 222 -65.05 29.78 49.60
C ASP A 222 -65.83 31.03 49.16
N LEU A 223 -65.63 31.51 47.93
CA LEU A 223 -66.37 32.64 47.34
C LEU A 223 -67.86 32.32 47.19
N LYS A 224 -68.21 31.10 46.77
CA LYS A 224 -69.60 30.65 46.68
C LYS A 224 -70.25 30.60 48.06
N SER A 225 -69.56 30.04 49.05
CA SER A 225 -70.01 29.97 50.44
C SER A 225 -70.22 31.36 51.05
N THR A 226 -69.25 32.26 50.89
CA THR A 226 -69.37 33.65 51.36
C THR A 226 -70.49 34.41 50.66
N LYS A 227 -70.67 34.25 49.34
CA LYS A 227 -71.81 34.85 48.63
C LYS A 227 -73.16 34.34 49.17
N GLN A 228 -73.26 33.05 49.48
CA GLN A 228 -74.46 32.47 50.06
C GLN A 228 -74.71 32.97 51.49
N ALA A 229 -73.65 33.10 52.30
CA ALA A 229 -73.74 33.71 53.64
C ALA A 229 -74.14 35.19 53.58
N LEU A 230 -73.62 35.93 52.59
CA LEU A 230 -73.97 37.34 52.38
C LEU A 230 -75.43 37.51 51.96
N LEU A 231 -75.93 36.64 51.06
CA LEU A 231 -77.35 36.60 50.70
C LEU A 231 -78.23 36.31 51.92
N GLY A 232 -77.88 35.29 52.70
CA GLY A 232 -78.59 34.98 53.95
C GLY A 232 -78.56 36.14 54.96
N SER A 233 -77.43 36.84 55.08
CA SER A 233 -77.30 38.02 55.93
C SER A 233 -78.12 39.21 55.40
N SER A 234 -78.16 39.42 54.08
CA SER A 234 -79.01 40.41 53.44
C SER A 234 -80.50 40.14 53.71
N ASP A 235 -80.93 38.88 53.61
CA ASP A 235 -82.31 38.48 53.95
C ASP A 235 -82.63 38.76 55.42
N THR A 236 -81.67 38.55 56.32
CA THR A 236 -81.86 38.91 57.75
C THR A 236 -81.92 40.41 57.97
N LEU A 237 -81.13 41.21 57.23
CA LEU A 237 -81.18 42.67 57.30
C LEU A 237 -82.52 43.21 56.80
N VAL A 238 -83.06 42.68 55.71
CA VAL A 238 -84.41 43.03 55.23
C VAL A 238 -85.48 42.69 56.27
N LYS A 239 -85.34 41.56 56.99
CA LYS A 239 -86.23 41.24 58.13
C LYS A 239 -86.08 42.22 59.29
N PHE A 240 -84.86 42.66 59.60
CA PHE A 240 -84.62 43.70 60.61
C PHE A 240 -85.20 45.04 60.20
N GLU A 241 -85.06 45.43 58.93
CA GLU A 241 -85.62 46.66 58.40
C GLU A 241 -87.15 46.66 58.48
N ASN A 242 -87.79 45.56 58.06
CA ASN A 242 -89.24 45.39 58.18
C ASN A 242 -89.74 45.42 59.63
N THR A 243 -89.00 44.82 60.57
CA THR A 243 -89.35 44.89 61.99
C THR A 243 -89.13 46.29 62.56
N ASN A 244 -88.08 47.00 62.13
CA ASN A 244 -87.84 48.38 62.55
C ASN A 244 -88.92 49.34 62.00
N THR A 245 -89.39 49.12 60.77
CA THR A 245 -90.53 49.85 60.20
C THR A 245 -91.81 49.59 61.00
N ALA A 246 -92.10 48.32 61.34
CA ALA A 246 -93.26 47.98 62.18
C ALA A 246 -93.17 48.61 63.59
N ILE A 247 -91.98 48.67 64.18
CA ILE A 247 -91.76 49.38 65.45
C ILE A 247 -91.97 50.88 65.29
N SER A 248 -91.48 51.48 64.20
CA SER A 248 -91.67 52.90 63.92
C SER A 248 -93.15 53.26 63.72
N GLU A 249 -93.91 52.42 63.01
CA GLU A 249 -95.36 52.56 62.83
C GLU A 249 -96.10 52.45 64.17
N SER A 250 -95.74 51.46 64.99
CA SER A 250 -96.29 51.31 66.35
C SER A 250 -95.96 52.50 67.25
N ASN A 251 -94.73 53.03 67.19
CA ASN A 251 -94.35 54.23 67.94
C ASN A 251 -95.12 55.47 67.49
N ALA A 252 -95.36 55.64 66.19
CA ALA A 252 -96.20 56.72 65.67
C ALA A 252 -97.65 56.61 66.16
N GLU A 253 -98.17 55.38 66.28
CA GLU A 253 -99.48 55.11 66.88
C GLU A 253 -99.51 55.43 68.37
N TYR A 254 -98.48 55.03 69.13
CA TYR A 254 -98.31 55.42 70.54
C TYR A 254 -98.19 56.93 70.73
N GLU A 255 -97.48 57.65 69.87
CA GLU A 255 -97.39 59.12 69.91
C GLU A 255 -98.76 59.76 69.65
N LYS A 256 -99.53 59.23 68.70
CA LYS A 256 -100.88 59.70 68.39
C LYS A 256 -101.84 59.45 69.55
N ASP A 257 -101.77 58.28 70.18
CA ASP A 257 -102.56 57.94 71.35
C ASP A 257 -102.15 58.75 72.58
N ASN A 258 -100.85 58.98 72.80
CA ASN A 258 -100.38 59.89 73.85
C ASN A 258 -100.84 61.32 73.62
N ALA A 259 -100.78 61.83 72.38
CA ALA A 259 -101.29 63.16 72.05
C ALA A 259 -102.80 63.25 72.33
N ARG A 260 -103.55 62.19 72.01
CA ARG A 260 -104.99 62.10 72.30
C ARG A 260 -105.27 62.03 73.80
N LEU A 261 -104.49 61.27 74.57
CA LEU A 261 -104.61 61.19 76.03
C LEU A 261 -104.28 62.54 76.68
N VAL A 262 -103.25 63.25 76.20
CA VAL A 262 -102.93 64.62 76.66
C VAL A 262 -104.06 65.60 76.35
N GLU A 263 -104.66 65.50 75.16
CA GLU A 263 -105.84 66.28 74.77
C GLU A 263 -107.05 65.97 75.66
N ASP A 264 -107.30 64.69 75.94
CA ASP A 264 -108.38 64.24 76.81
C ASP A 264 -108.14 64.65 78.27
N ILE A 265 -106.89 64.61 78.76
CA ILE A 265 -106.50 65.16 80.07
C ILE A 265 -106.75 66.67 80.11
N LYS A 266 -106.36 67.44 79.09
CA LYS A 266 -106.66 68.87 79.01
C LYS A 266 -108.16 69.15 79.03
N LYS A 267 -108.96 68.39 78.27
CA LYS A 267 -110.43 68.48 78.28
C LYS A 267 -111.00 68.13 79.64
N LEU A 268 -110.44 67.14 80.33
CA LEU A 268 -110.83 66.76 81.69
C LEU A 268 -110.45 67.84 82.70
N GLU A 269 -109.25 68.41 82.64
CA GLU A 269 -108.81 69.53 83.49
C GLU A 269 -109.68 70.77 83.26
N GLN A 270 -110.03 71.06 82.01
CA GLN A 270 -110.95 72.14 81.65
C GLN A 270 -112.36 71.85 82.20
N ARG A 271 -112.87 70.62 82.05
CA ARG A 271 -114.14 70.19 82.66
C ARG A 271 -114.10 70.23 84.19
N LEU A 272 -112.95 69.93 84.80
CA LEU A 272 -112.77 69.96 86.25
C LEU A 272 -112.69 71.40 86.76
N SER A 273 -112.07 72.32 86.00
CA SER A 273 -112.10 73.76 86.27
C SER A 273 -113.51 74.36 86.10
N VAL A 274 -114.26 73.95 85.08
CA VAL A 274 -115.65 74.36 84.87
C VAL A 274 -116.55 73.77 85.95
N SER A 275 -116.38 72.48 86.30
CA SER A 275 -117.13 71.81 87.36
C SER A 275 -116.81 72.36 88.74
N LYS A 276 -115.57 72.79 89.01
CA LYS A 276 -115.20 73.48 90.26
C LYS A 276 -115.85 74.86 90.35
N ALA A 277 -115.94 75.60 89.24
CA ALA A 277 -116.68 76.86 89.16
C ALA A 277 -118.22 76.68 89.21
N GLU A 278 -118.75 75.57 88.70
CA GLU A 278 -120.18 75.20 88.78
C GLU A 278 -120.55 74.64 90.16
N ILE A 279 -119.67 73.95 90.87
CA ILE A 279 -119.86 73.51 92.26
C ILE A 279 -119.91 74.72 93.20
N ASP A 280 -119.06 75.73 92.99
CA ASP A 280 -119.12 76.99 93.75
C ASP A 280 -120.41 77.79 93.45
N LYS A 281 -121.00 77.63 92.26
CA LYS A 281 -122.28 78.25 91.85
C LYS A 281 -123.51 77.45 92.29
N LEU A 282 -123.43 76.12 92.31
CA LEU A 282 -124.44 75.19 92.79
C LEU A 282 -124.51 75.14 94.33
N GLY A 283 -123.41 75.48 95.01
CA GLY A 283 -123.39 75.73 96.46
C GLY A 283 -124.28 76.89 96.89
N GLN A 284 -124.55 77.87 96.01
CA GLN A 284 -125.45 79.00 96.28
C GLN A 284 -126.89 78.81 95.75
N ASN A 285 -127.10 77.95 94.74
CA ASN A 285 -128.42 77.68 94.16
C ASN A 285 -129.15 76.46 94.75
N SER A 286 -128.53 75.76 95.70
CA SER A 286 -129.08 74.63 96.48
C SER A 286 -130.25 74.99 97.42
N LYS A 287 -130.89 76.16 97.24
CA LYS A 287 -132.01 76.60 98.07
C LYS A 287 -133.26 77.04 97.31
N PHE A 288 -133.32 76.93 95.97
CA PHE A 288 -134.45 77.52 95.24
C PHE A 288 -135.18 76.66 94.19
N ASP A 289 -134.57 75.69 93.49
CA ASP A 289 -135.25 75.09 92.31
C ASP A 289 -135.46 73.57 92.38
N PHE A 290 -135.89 73.05 93.54
CA PHE A 290 -136.49 71.71 93.68
C PHE A 290 -137.92 71.64 93.11
N GLU A 291 -138.38 72.67 92.39
CA GLU A 291 -139.81 72.90 92.22
C GLU A 291 -140.30 73.04 90.78
N THR A 292 -139.56 72.71 89.71
CA THR A 292 -140.10 73.13 88.38
C THR A 292 -139.86 72.35 87.08
N LEU A 293 -139.08 71.28 86.90
CA LEU A 293 -138.93 70.80 85.49
C LEU A 293 -138.84 69.30 85.24
N GLU A 294 -139.80 68.59 85.80
CA GLU A 294 -140.37 67.34 85.31
C GLU A 294 -141.23 67.55 84.03
N GLN A 295 -140.75 68.33 83.04
CA GLN A 295 -141.65 68.77 81.97
C GLN A 295 -141.02 69.06 80.60
N LYS A 296 -140.01 68.29 80.18
CA LYS A 296 -139.57 68.30 78.77
C LYS A 296 -138.75 67.04 78.47
N PHE A 297 -139.39 65.88 78.36
CA PHE A 297 -139.87 65.36 77.08
C PHE A 297 -138.79 65.47 75.99
N GLN A 298 -138.27 64.33 75.52
CA GLN A 298 -138.93 63.58 74.43
C GLN A 298 -138.90 64.38 73.14
N SER A 299 -137.82 64.22 72.40
CA SER A 299 -137.83 64.26 70.94
C SER A 299 -136.46 63.84 70.43
N GLU A 300 -136.50 63.02 69.38
CA GLU A 300 -135.47 62.98 68.34
C GLU A 300 -134.21 62.18 68.65
N ILE A 301 -134.47 60.98 69.14
CA ILE A 301 -134.08 59.77 68.40
C ILE A 301 -135.00 59.68 67.18
N GLU A 302 -134.67 60.30 66.05
CA GLU A 302 -135.32 60.09 64.74
C GLU A 302 -134.59 60.88 63.63
N ALA A 303 -133.43 60.38 63.18
CA ALA A 303 -132.94 60.58 61.81
C ALA A 303 -131.72 59.68 61.59
N LEU A 304 -131.98 58.39 61.71
CA LEU A 304 -131.21 57.34 61.06
C LEU A 304 -131.30 57.50 59.53
N GLU A 305 -130.31 56.94 58.86
CA GLU A 305 -130.53 56.16 57.64
C GLU A 305 -131.13 56.91 56.45
N HIS A 306 -130.25 57.54 55.67
CA HIS A 306 -130.17 57.12 54.28
C HIS A 306 -128.78 57.35 53.70
N GLN A 307 -128.28 56.29 53.07
CA GLN A 307 -127.86 56.31 51.67
C GLN A 307 -126.50 55.66 51.44
N ALA A 308 -126.54 54.33 51.53
CA ALA A 308 -125.74 53.48 50.67
C ALA A 308 -125.94 53.87 49.20
N LYS A 309 -124.93 54.49 48.59
CA LYS A 309 -124.53 54.25 47.18
C LYS A 309 -123.21 54.97 46.92
N THR A 310 -122.35 54.33 46.13
CA THR A 310 -121.14 54.87 45.46
C THR A 310 -119.89 55.08 46.32
N GLU A 311 -118.96 54.12 46.26
CA GLU A 311 -117.54 54.32 45.88
C GLU A 311 -116.85 52.94 45.96
N LEU A 312 -117.25 52.07 45.03
CA LEU A 312 -116.62 50.78 44.71
C LEU A 312 -115.58 50.95 43.57
N ASP A 313 -115.13 52.18 43.30
CA ASP A 313 -114.32 52.58 42.13
C ASP A 313 -112.92 53.14 42.50
N LYS A 314 -112.27 52.61 43.54
CA LYS A 314 -110.91 53.04 43.93
C LYS A 314 -109.90 51.92 44.16
N LEU A 315 -109.99 50.84 43.38
CA LEU A 315 -108.97 49.78 43.40
C LEU A 315 -108.51 49.28 42.02
N GLU A 316 -108.71 50.09 40.96
CA GLU A 316 -108.21 49.81 39.60
C GLU A 316 -107.03 50.74 39.21
N GLN A 317 -106.38 51.38 40.19
CA GLN A 317 -105.38 52.44 39.96
C GLN A 317 -104.00 52.19 40.57
N GLN A 318 -103.50 50.94 40.52
CA GLN A 318 -102.07 50.65 40.81
C GLN A 318 -101.43 49.63 39.85
N HIS A 319 -101.88 49.62 38.58
CA HIS A 319 -101.22 48.88 37.49
C HIS A 319 -100.71 49.78 36.35
N ILE A 320 -100.45 51.05 36.65
CA ILE A 320 -99.78 52.01 35.76
C ILE A 320 -98.53 52.47 36.49
N VAL A 321 -97.35 51.98 36.08
CA VAL A 321 -95.99 52.57 36.24
C VAL A 321 -94.91 51.56 35.78
N LYS A 322 -95.19 50.24 35.73
CA LYS A 322 -94.22 49.23 35.24
C LYS A 322 -94.15 49.04 33.71
N LEU A 323 -94.87 49.84 32.91
CA LEU A 323 -94.90 49.71 31.44
C LEU A 323 -94.07 50.77 30.70
N ASP A 324 -93.65 51.87 31.35
CA ASP A 324 -92.93 52.98 30.69
C ASP A 324 -91.39 52.87 30.76
N GLU A 325 -90.82 52.17 31.74
CA GLU A 325 -89.34 51.98 31.83
C GLU A 325 -88.81 50.98 30.79
N LEU A 326 -89.63 50.02 30.34
CA LEU A 326 -89.25 49.04 29.32
C LEU A 326 -89.26 49.61 27.88
N LYS A 327 -89.96 50.72 27.64
CA LYS A 327 -90.00 51.38 26.31
C LYS A 327 -88.85 52.35 26.07
N GLN A 328 -88.22 52.90 27.11
CA GLN A 328 -87.02 53.74 26.96
C GLN A 328 -85.74 52.93 26.73
N GLN A 329 -85.63 51.69 27.24
CA GLN A 329 -84.46 50.82 27.00
C GLN A 329 -84.39 50.22 25.58
N THR A 330 -85.51 50.13 24.85
CA THR A 330 -85.51 49.58 23.48
C THR A 330 -85.09 50.60 22.41
N LYS A 331 -85.10 51.90 22.72
CA LYS A 331 -84.69 52.97 21.78
C LYS A 331 -83.17 53.17 21.74
N ALA A 332 -82.47 52.93 22.85
CA ALA A 332 -81.00 53.03 22.94
C ALA A 332 -80.23 51.85 22.33
N LEU A 333 -80.88 50.68 22.15
CA LEU A 333 -80.26 49.49 21.53
C LEU A 333 -80.36 49.46 20.00
N LYS A 334 -81.17 50.34 19.39
CA LYS A 334 -81.39 50.37 17.94
C LYS A 334 -80.54 51.41 17.20
N GLU A 335 -80.02 52.43 17.89
CA GLU A 335 -79.15 53.45 17.30
C GLU A 335 -77.65 53.09 17.33
N ASN A 336 -77.26 51.99 18.00
CA ASN A 336 -75.88 51.51 18.07
C ASN A 336 -75.55 50.37 17.07
N SER A 337 -76.52 49.90 16.26
CA SER A 337 -76.25 48.92 15.19
C SER A 337 -75.78 49.56 13.88
N ASP A 338 -76.21 50.80 13.60
CA ASP A 338 -76.11 51.39 12.26
C ASP A 338 -74.84 52.22 12.02
N ALA A 339 -73.91 52.24 12.98
CA ALA A 339 -72.55 52.77 12.80
C ALA A 339 -71.46 51.67 12.71
N SER A 340 -71.83 50.38 12.80
CA SER A 340 -70.88 49.25 12.78
C SER A 340 -70.79 48.50 11.45
N THR A 341 -71.67 48.79 10.49
CA THR A 341 -71.73 48.07 9.21
C THR A 341 -70.75 48.61 8.18
N THR A 342 -70.56 49.93 8.07
CA THR A 342 -69.67 50.51 7.04
C THR A 342 -68.17 50.38 7.35
N LYS A 343 -67.77 50.35 8.63
CA LYS A 343 -66.35 50.21 9.04
C LYS A 343 -65.87 48.75 9.10
N ASN A 344 -66.80 47.81 9.21
CA ASN A 344 -66.52 46.38 9.17
C ASN A 344 -66.50 45.82 7.73
N GLU A 345 -67.22 46.44 6.78
CA GLU A 345 -67.20 46.06 5.36
C GLU A 345 -65.83 46.31 4.70
N GLU A 346 -65.20 47.46 4.96
CA GLU A 346 -63.86 47.80 4.44
C GLU A 346 -62.78 46.90 5.05
N ARG A 347 -62.80 46.69 6.37
CA ARG A 347 -61.88 45.76 7.06
C ARG A 347 -62.04 44.32 6.61
N PHE A 348 -63.26 43.88 6.30
CA PHE A 348 -63.52 42.53 5.81
C PHE A 348 -63.06 42.34 4.35
N ASN A 349 -63.15 43.38 3.52
CA ASN A 349 -62.60 43.37 2.17
C ASN A 349 -61.08 43.43 2.16
N ASP A 350 -60.46 44.21 3.05
CA ASP A 350 -59.01 44.20 3.26
C ASP A 350 -58.54 42.82 3.73
N PHE A 351 -59.23 42.21 4.70
CA PHE A 351 -58.91 40.86 5.19
C PHE A 351 -59.07 39.80 4.09
N LYS A 352 -60.07 39.92 3.21
CA LYS A 352 -60.22 39.05 2.03
C LYS A 352 -59.11 39.26 1.01
N LYS A 353 -58.61 40.48 0.86
CA LYS A 353 -57.50 40.79 -0.04
C LYS A 353 -56.20 40.23 0.52
N ASP A 354 -55.93 40.43 1.81
CA ASP A 354 -54.78 39.88 2.52
C ASP A 354 -54.80 38.34 2.47
N LEU A 355 -55.94 37.70 2.72
CA LEU A 355 -56.04 36.24 2.58
C LEU A 355 -55.75 35.75 1.16
N ARG A 356 -56.17 36.49 0.12
CA ARG A 356 -55.90 36.12 -1.27
C ARG A 356 -54.45 36.33 -1.65
N GLU A 357 -53.81 37.38 -1.14
CA GLU A 357 -52.39 37.62 -1.33
C GLU A 357 -51.54 36.58 -0.58
N GLU A 358 -51.90 36.24 0.66
CA GLU A 358 -51.30 35.15 1.43
C GLU A 358 -51.45 33.79 0.73
N THR A 359 -52.65 33.50 0.19
CA THR A 359 -52.90 32.26 -0.57
C THR A 359 -52.04 32.19 -1.83
N LYS A 360 -51.91 33.30 -2.58
CA LYS A 360 -51.01 33.37 -3.74
C LYS A 360 -49.54 33.20 -3.34
N HIS A 361 -49.13 33.77 -2.20
CA HIS A 361 -47.77 33.64 -1.71
C HIS A 361 -47.46 32.21 -1.28
N LEU A 362 -48.42 31.52 -0.67
CA LEU A 362 -48.34 30.10 -0.33
C LEU A 362 -48.30 29.22 -1.59
N GLU A 363 -49.12 29.50 -2.62
CA GLU A 363 -49.07 28.79 -3.90
C GLU A 363 -47.71 28.96 -4.60
N ALA A 364 -47.17 30.18 -4.61
CA ALA A 364 -45.85 30.45 -5.18
C ALA A 364 -44.74 29.70 -4.43
N ALA A 365 -44.79 29.70 -3.09
CA ALA A 365 -43.85 28.94 -2.26
C ALA A 365 -43.97 27.42 -2.46
N LEU A 366 -45.18 26.92 -2.73
CA LEU A 366 -45.43 25.49 -3.01
C LEU A 366 -44.84 25.09 -4.37
N LEU A 367 -45.01 25.94 -5.39
CA LEU A 367 -44.40 25.77 -6.72
C LEU A 367 -42.87 25.82 -6.64
N GLU A 368 -42.30 26.73 -5.86
CA GLU A 368 -40.85 26.81 -5.63
C GLU A 368 -40.34 25.56 -4.91
N ALA A 369 -41.05 25.08 -3.89
CA ALA A 369 -40.71 23.84 -3.20
C ALA A 369 -40.78 22.61 -4.14
N GLN A 370 -41.78 22.55 -5.02
CA GLN A 370 -41.89 21.49 -6.03
C GLN A 370 -40.73 21.53 -7.03
N SER A 371 -40.37 22.71 -7.54
CA SER A 371 -39.21 22.88 -8.41
C SER A 371 -37.92 22.44 -7.73
N ASN A 372 -37.74 22.80 -6.45
CA ASN A 372 -36.57 22.41 -5.67
C ASN A 372 -36.49 20.89 -5.46
N ILE A 373 -37.64 20.22 -5.22
CA ILE A 373 -37.72 18.76 -5.12
C ILE A 373 -37.30 18.11 -6.44
N GLU A 374 -37.77 18.60 -7.59
CA GLU A 374 -37.37 18.06 -8.90
C GLU A 374 -35.85 18.16 -9.13
N THR A 375 -35.23 19.31 -8.82
CA THR A 375 -33.77 19.44 -8.88
C THR A 375 -33.04 18.49 -7.94
N LEU A 376 -33.53 18.31 -6.70
CA LEU A 376 -32.90 17.39 -5.75
C LEU A 376 -33.06 15.92 -6.19
N GLU A 377 -34.15 15.55 -6.85
CA GLU A 377 -34.31 14.22 -7.43
C GLU A 377 -33.38 13.99 -8.63
N GLN A 378 -33.16 15.03 -9.44
CA GLN A 378 -32.18 15.02 -10.53
C GLN A 378 -30.76 14.82 -9.97
N ASP A 379 -30.35 15.63 -9.00
CA ASP A 379 -29.03 15.54 -8.34
C ASP A 379 -28.83 14.16 -7.69
N LYS A 380 -29.86 13.61 -7.05
CA LYS A 380 -29.83 12.27 -6.48
C LYS A 380 -29.57 11.20 -7.54
N LYS A 381 -30.19 11.29 -8.72
CA LYS A 381 -29.95 10.36 -9.83
C LYS A 381 -28.52 10.46 -10.33
N GLU A 382 -28.00 11.67 -10.53
CA GLU A 382 -26.62 11.89 -10.96
C GLU A 382 -25.61 11.34 -9.93
N PHE A 383 -25.88 11.55 -8.65
CA PHE A 383 -25.02 11.02 -7.58
C PHE A 383 -25.02 9.49 -7.55
N ILE A 384 -26.18 8.85 -7.74
CA ILE A 384 -26.26 7.38 -7.84
C ILE A 384 -25.44 6.88 -9.03
N GLU A 385 -25.54 7.51 -10.19
CA GLU A 385 -24.79 7.12 -11.38
C GLU A 385 -23.27 7.28 -11.19
N GLN A 386 -22.83 8.36 -10.53
CA GLN A 386 -21.42 8.56 -10.17
C GLN A 386 -20.92 7.48 -9.20
N VAL A 387 -21.73 7.13 -8.19
CA VAL A 387 -21.40 6.08 -7.23
C VAL A 387 -21.27 4.72 -7.94
N ASP A 388 -22.14 4.42 -8.90
CA ASP A 388 -22.06 3.15 -9.62
C ASP A 388 -20.84 3.08 -10.55
N LYS A 389 -20.47 4.18 -11.22
CA LYS A 389 -19.19 4.27 -11.97
C LYS A 389 -17.97 4.05 -11.05
N LEU A 390 -17.97 4.64 -9.85
CA LEU A 390 -16.88 4.46 -8.89
C LEU A 390 -16.80 3.03 -8.37
N LYS A 391 -17.93 2.34 -8.19
CA LYS A 391 -17.93 0.91 -7.80
C LYS A 391 -17.33 0.05 -8.90
N GLU A 392 -17.67 0.32 -10.16
CA GLU A 392 -17.17 -0.43 -11.31
C GLU A 392 -15.65 -0.27 -11.44
N GLN A 393 -15.14 0.97 -11.35
CA GLN A 393 -13.71 1.25 -11.28
C GLN A 393 -13.02 0.58 -10.09
N SER A 394 -13.66 0.56 -8.92
CA SER A 394 -13.11 -0.12 -7.74
C SER A 394 -12.99 -1.64 -7.94
N ILE A 395 -13.87 -2.27 -8.70
CA ILE A 395 -13.79 -3.69 -9.03
C ILE A 395 -12.63 -3.92 -10.01
N GLU A 396 -12.52 -3.08 -11.04
CA GLU A 396 -11.48 -3.17 -12.05
C GLU A 396 -10.07 -3.04 -11.44
N TYR A 397 -9.85 -2.05 -10.57
CA TYR A 397 -8.59 -1.92 -9.85
C TYR A 397 -8.29 -3.10 -8.92
N ARG A 398 -9.32 -3.69 -8.29
CA ARG A 398 -9.13 -4.87 -7.44
C ARG A 398 -8.64 -6.07 -8.28
N ASP A 399 -9.19 -6.25 -9.47
CA ASP A 399 -8.78 -7.32 -10.38
C ASP A 399 -7.37 -7.12 -10.93
N GLU A 400 -6.97 -5.88 -11.23
CA GLU A 400 -5.60 -5.54 -11.64
C GLU A 400 -4.57 -5.79 -10.53
N ILE A 401 -4.92 -5.44 -9.28
CA ILE A 401 -4.07 -5.74 -8.12
C ILE A 401 -3.89 -7.25 -7.97
N LEU A 402 -4.96 -8.04 -8.09
CA LEU A 402 -4.92 -9.50 -8.03
C LEU A 402 -4.02 -10.08 -9.14
N LYS A 403 -4.15 -9.60 -10.39
CA LYS A 403 -3.27 -10.01 -11.49
C LYS A 403 -1.81 -9.69 -11.20
N SER A 404 -1.54 -8.51 -10.66
CA SER A 404 -0.18 -8.06 -10.33
C SER A 404 0.44 -8.88 -9.21
N GLN A 405 -0.34 -9.22 -8.17
CA GLN A 405 0.08 -10.10 -7.08
C GLN A 405 0.44 -11.50 -7.59
N ASN A 406 -0.42 -12.10 -8.42
CA ASN A 406 -0.13 -13.41 -9.00
C ASN A 406 1.15 -13.41 -9.85
N LYS A 407 1.41 -12.31 -10.59
CA LYS A 407 2.64 -12.18 -11.38
C LYS A 407 3.88 -12.05 -10.49
N LEU A 408 3.80 -11.28 -9.41
CA LEU A 408 4.88 -11.15 -8.42
C LEU A 408 5.18 -12.49 -7.74
N GLU A 409 4.15 -13.26 -7.38
CA GLU A 409 4.32 -14.59 -6.78
C GLU A 409 5.00 -15.55 -7.76
N ALA A 410 4.58 -15.57 -9.03
CA ALA A 410 5.21 -16.37 -10.06
C ALA A 410 6.71 -16.02 -10.25
N GLN A 411 7.03 -14.72 -10.30
CA GLN A 411 8.42 -14.25 -10.39
C GLN A 411 9.23 -14.59 -9.14
N GLY A 412 8.63 -14.49 -7.95
CA GLY A 412 9.27 -14.89 -6.69
C GLY A 412 9.62 -16.38 -6.67
N ASN A 413 8.71 -17.23 -7.14
CA ASN A 413 8.96 -18.66 -7.28
C ASN A 413 10.09 -18.94 -8.28
N GLU A 414 10.07 -18.30 -9.45
CA GLU A 414 11.10 -18.46 -10.48
C GLU A 414 12.49 -18.01 -9.99
N LEU A 415 12.55 -16.89 -9.25
CA LEU A 415 13.79 -16.43 -8.61
C LEU A 415 14.32 -17.44 -7.59
N ASN A 416 13.45 -18.05 -6.79
CA ASN A 416 13.83 -19.08 -5.82
C ASN A 416 14.39 -20.33 -6.52
N PHE A 417 13.76 -20.76 -7.62
CA PHE A 417 14.29 -21.85 -8.46
C PHE A 417 15.68 -21.49 -9.03
N ALA A 418 15.84 -20.29 -9.57
CA ALA A 418 17.12 -19.83 -10.11
C ALA A 418 18.22 -19.76 -9.03
N LYS A 419 17.89 -19.27 -7.83
CA LYS A 419 18.81 -19.27 -6.68
C LYS A 419 19.23 -20.68 -6.29
N GLY A 420 18.28 -21.61 -6.18
CA GLY A 420 18.58 -23.01 -5.87
C GLY A 420 19.51 -23.65 -6.91
N ARG A 421 19.26 -23.40 -8.21
CA ARG A 421 20.12 -23.88 -9.30
C ARG A 421 21.52 -23.26 -9.22
N ASN A 422 21.64 -21.96 -8.98
CA ASN A 422 22.94 -21.29 -8.87
C ASN A 422 23.75 -21.78 -7.68
N SER A 423 23.13 -21.94 -6.50
CA SER A 423 23.81 -22.51 -5.33
C SER A 423 24.31 -23.92 -5.61
N SER A 424 23.51 -24.74 -6.32
CA SER A 424 23.93 -26.08 -6.72
C SER A 424 25.12 -26.06 -7.69
N MET A 425 25.10 -25.17 -8.69
CA MET A 425 26.19 -24.99 -9.64
C MET A 425 27.47 -24.50 -8.96
N GLN A 426 27.36 -23.52 -8.07
CA GLN A 426 28.49 -22.99 -7.32
C GLN A 426 29.13 -24.06 -6.45
N SER A 427 28.33 -24.85 -5.73
CA SER A 427 28.84 -25.97 -4.92
C SER A 427 29.60 -27.01 -5.77
N ARG A 428 29.11 -27.30 -6.98
CA ARG A 428 29.82 -28.18 -7.94
C ARG A 428 31.14 -27.56 -8.38
N GLN A 429 31.15 -26.30 -8.78
CA GLN A 429 32.38 -25.60 -9.16
C GLN A 429 33.39 -25.54 -8.02
N GLU A 430 32.96 -25.26 -6.79
CA GLU A 430 33.84 -25.28 -5.62
C GLU A 430 34.46 -26.66 -5.40
N THR A 431 33.67 -27.72 -5.56
CA THR A 431 34.15 -29.10 -5.47
C THR A 431 35.19 -29.41 -6.56
N GLU A 432 34.92 -29.04 -7.81
CA GLU A 432 35.84 -29.22 -8.94
C GLU A 432 37.14 -28.43 -8.73
N ILE A 433 37.05 -27.18 -8.25
CA ILE A 433 38.22 -26.36 -7.92
C ILE A 433 39.05 -27.02 -6.81
N HIS A 434 38.40 -27.55 -5.77
CA HIS A 434 39.11 -28.26 -4.70
C HIS A 434 39.82 -29.52 -5.20
N GLN A 435 39.15 -30.31 -6.05
CA GLN A 435 39.75 -31.49 -6.67
C GLN A 435 40.94 -31.12 -7.56
N ALA A 436 40.81 -30.08 -8.39
CA ALA A 436 41.88 -29.59 -9.25
C ALA A 436 43.09 -29.09 -8.44
N ARG A 437 42.85 -28.36 -7.34
CA ARG A 437 43.92 -27.92 -6.42
C ARG A 437 44.64 -29.10 -5.77
N ALA A 438 43.88 -30.07 -5.26
CA ALA A 438 44.46 -31.26 -4.65
C ALA A 438 45.31 -32.08 -5.65
N ALA A 439 44.83 -32.23 -6.89
CA ALA A 439 45.58 -32.89 -7.95
C ALA A 439 46.87 -32.13 -8.30
N TYR A 440 46.80 -30.80 -8.39
CA TYR A 440 47.97 -29.96 -8.65
C TYR A 440 49.01 -30.03 -7.52
N GLU A 441 48.58 -29.99 -6.26
CA GLU A 441 49.47 -30.15 -5.10
C GLU A 441 50.11 -31.54 -5.06
N GLY A 442 49.37 -32.58 -5.43
CA GLY A 442 49.88 -33.95 -5.60
C GLY A 442 50.99 -34.01 -6.65
N LEU A 443 50.72 -33.54 -7.87
CA LEU A 443 51.70 -33.49 -8.96
C LEU A 443 52.93 -32.65 -8.60
N ARG A 444 52.73 -31.51 -7.92
CA ARG A 444 53.83 -30.67 -7.46
C ARG A 444 54.72 -31.41 -6.47
N SER A 445 54.12 -32.14 -5.52
CA SER A 445 54.86 -32.91 -4.53
C SER A 445 55.67 -34.04 -5.19
N GLU A 446 55.04 -34.76 -6.12
CA GLU A 446 55.70 -35.81 -6.90
C GLU A 446 56.87 -35.26 -7.74
N ASN A 447 56.69 -34.10 -8.37
CA ASN A 447 57.75 -33.45 -9.15
C ASN A 447 58.94 -33.02 -8.27
N ILE A 448 58.68 -32.54 -7.05
CA ILE A 448 59.75 -32.24 -6.07
C ILE A 448 60.51 -33.52 -5.72
N GLU A 449 59.81 -34.63 -5.47
CA GLU A 449 60.43 -35.93 -5.16
C GLU A 449 61.26 -36.46 -6.34
N HIS A 450 60.75 -36.36 -7.56
CA HIS A 450 61.49 -36.72 -8.78
C HIS A 450 62.73 -35.85 -8.98
N THR A 451 62.61 -34.54 -8.76
CA THR A 451 63.74 -33.60 -8.86
C THR A 451 64.85 -33.98 -7.88
N GLN A 452 64.48 -34.26 -6.63
CA GLN A 452 65.44 -34.66 -5.60
C GLN A 452 66.09 -36.03 -5.91
N THR A 453 65.32 -36.97 -6.46
CA THR A 453 65.85 -38.27 -6.89
C THR A 453 66.84 -38.13 -8.05
N ILE A 454 66.57 -37.22 -9.00
CA ILE A 454 67.48 -36.90 -10.09
C ILE A 454 68.79 -36.32 -9.54
N GLU A 455 68.70 -35.34 -8.64
CA GLU A 455 69.89 -34.74 -8.00
C GLU A 455 70.75 -35.80 -7.28
N ASP A 456 70.13 -36.72 -6.54
CA ASP A 456 70.82 -37.83 -5.87
C ASP A 456 71.50 -38.79 -6.87
N LEU A 457 70.84 -39.09 -8.00
CA LEU A 457 71.41 -39.93 -9.05
C LEU A 457 72.58 -39.24 -9.76
N GLU A 458 72.46 -37.95 -10.07
CA GLU A 458 73.53 -37.14 -10.65
C GLU A 458 74.76 -37.12 -9.73
N ALA A 459 74.56 -36.95 -8.42
CA ALA A 459 75.62 -37.03 -7.43
C ALA A 459 76.33 -38.40 -7.43
N LYS A 460 75.57 -39.50 -7.48
CA LYS A 460 76.13 -40.86 -7.60
C LYS A 460 76.89 -41.08 -8.90
N VAL A 461 76.37 -40.59 -10.03
CA VAL A 461 77.06 -40.68 -11.33
C VAL A 461 78.38 -39.91 -11.29
N MET A 462 78.39 -38.72 -10.68
CA MET A 462 79.61 -37.95 -10.49
C MET A 462 80.62 -38.69 -9.61
N GLU A 463 80.16 -39.29 -8.50
CA GLU A 463 81.01 -40.13 -7.65
C GLU A 463 81.61 -41.32 -8.42
N PHE A 464 80.80 -42.02 -9.23
CA PHE A 464 81.28 -43.12 -10.07
C PHE A 464 82.29 -42.66 -11.12
N LYS A 465 82.05 -41.52 -11.78
CA LYS A 465 83.00 -40.92 -12.73
C LYS A 465 84.34 -40.62 -12.05
N LEU A 466 84.32 -39.98 -10.87
CA LEU A 466 85.53 -39.68 -10.11
C LEU A 466 86.29 -40.95 -9.70
N LYS A 467 85.58 -41.98 -9.22
CA LYS A 467 86.18 -43.28 -8.89
C LYS A 467 86.79 -43.97 -10.11
N PHE A 468 86.10 -43.91 -11.25
CA PHE A 468 86.58 -44.48 -12.51
C PHE A 468 87.83 -43.76 -13.02
N GLU A 469 87.81 -42.42 -13.06
CA GLU A 469 88.99 -41.62 -13.45
C GLU A 469 90.18 -41.89 -12.51
N TYR A 470 89.93 -42.02 -11.21
CA TYR A 470 90.98 -42.38 -10.25
C TYR A 470 91.56 -43.77 -10.52
N ALA A 471 90.71 -44.78 -10.74
CA ALA A 471 91.14 -46.13 -11.08
C ALA A 471 91.92 -46.17 -12.41
N GLN A 472 91.47 -45.42 -13.41
CA GLN A 472 92.15 -45.30 -14.70
C GLN A 472 93.54 -44.68 -14.55
N LYS A 473 93.69 -43.65 -13.71
CA LYS A 473 95.01 -43.07 -13.38
C LYS A 473 95.94 -44.07 -12.70
N GLN A 474 95.42 -44.96 -11.85
CA GLN A 474 96.22 -46.01 -11.21
C GLN A 474 96.70 -47.11 -12.17
N LEU A 475 95.99 -47.35 -13.28
CA LEU A 475 96.38 -48.35 -14.28
C LEU A 475 97.43 -47.85 -15.28
N VAL A 476 97.59 -46.53 -15.41
CA VAL A 476 98.53 -45.88 -16.34
C VAL A 476 99.85 -45.49 -15.65
N SER A 477 99.89 -45.54 -14.32
CA SER A 477 101.11 -45.49 -13.50
C SER A 477 101.68 -46.88 -13.25
#